data_AF-A0A2A2D105-F1
#
_entry.id   AF-A0A2A2D105-F1
#
_cell.length_a   1.000
_cell.length_b   1.000
_cell.length_c   1.000
_cell.angle_alpha   90.00
_cell.angle_beta   90.00
_cell.angle_gamma   90.00
#
_symmetry.space_group_name_H-M   'P 1'
#
loop_
_entity.id
_entity.type
_entity.pdbx_description
1 polymer ?
#
loop_
_entity_poly.entity_id
_entity_poly.type
_entity_poly.pdbx_seq_one_letter_code
_entity_poly.pdbx_strand_id
1 'polypeptide(L)' 'MTFVGWVLRQVLAEAERLYHDPAVVQGELRRLEERLAAGLIDEEEFDRCEDALLDRLEEVRRWTTP' A
#
# COMPACT_ATOMS: atom_id res chain seq x y z
N MET A 1 -20.00 -5.08 -1.31
CA MET A 1 -19.40 -6.42 -1.51
C MET A 1 -18.11 -6.26 -2.31
N THR A 2 -16.98 -6.03 -1.67
CA THR A 2 -15.68 -6.04 -2.35
C THR A 2 -14.68 -6.72 -1.42
N PHE A 3 -14.51 -8.01 -1.67
CA PHE A 3 -13.66 -8.94 -0.90
C PHE A 3 -12.16 -8.59 -0.98
N VAL A 4 -11.79 -7.59 -1.78
CA VAL A 4 -10.41 -7.15 -2.04
C VAL A 4 -9.71 -6.70 -0.75
N GLY A 5 -10.37 -5.90 0.09
CA GLY A 5 -9.75 -5.38 1.32
C GLY A 5 -9.45 -6.43 2.40
N TRP A 6 -10.10 -7.60 2.36
CA TRP A 6 -9.76 -8.71 3.27
C TRP A 6 -8.65 -9.59 2.70
N VAL A 7 -8.68 -9.87 1.39
CA VAL A 7 -7.64 -10.65 0.72
C VAL A 7 -6.30 -9.92 0.79
N LEU A 8 -6.28 -8.60 0.63
CA LEU A 8 -5.06 -7.80 0.78
C LEU A 8 -4.47 -7.92 2.19
N ARG A 9 -5.30 -7.86 3.24
CA ARG A 9 -4.87 -8.04 4.64
C ARG A 9 -4.31 -9.44 4.90
N GLN A 10 -4.91 -10.47 4.32
CA GLN A 10 -4.45 -11.85 4.53
C GLN A 10 -3.16 -12.15 3.75
N VAL A 11 -2.99 -11.56 2.56
CA VAL A 11 -1.74 -11.61 1.80
C VAL A 11 -0.64 -10.79 2.50
N LEU A 12 -0.99 -9.68 3.16
CA LEU A 12 -0.07 -8.87 3.99
C LEU A 12 0.45 -9.65 5.21
N ALA A 13 -0.42 -10.45 5.84
CA ALA A 13 -0.05 -11.27 7.00
C ALA A 13 0.94 -12.39 6.60
N GLU A 14 0.80 -12.98 5.41
CA GLU A 14 1.72 -14.01 4.92
C GLU A 14 3.04 -13.43 4.39
N ALA A 15 3.07 -12.13 4.06
CA ALA A 15 4.25 -11.39 3.62
C ALA A 15 5.12 -10.84 4.76
N GLU A 16 4.80 -11.13 6.03
CA GLU A 16 5.45 -10.58 7.23
C GLU A 16 6.93 -10.91 7.40
N ARG A 17 7.47 -11.89 6.65
CA ARG A 17 8.82 -12.42 6.95
C ARG A 17 9.94 -11.89 6.05
N LEU A 18 9.63 -11.14 4.98
CA LEU A 18 10.61 -10.76 3.96
C LEU A 18 10.58 -9.29 3.51
N TYR A 19 9.58 -8.49 3.89
CA TYR A 19 9.49 -7.09 3.48
C TYR A 19 9.98 -6.15 4.57
N HIS A 20 10.92 -5.27 4.21
CA HIS A 20 11.44 -4.21 5.05
C HIS A 20 10.29 -3.26 5.43
N ASP A 21 10.03 -3.12 6.73
CA ASP A 21 9.10 -2.19 7.41
C ASP A 21 7.70 -1.99 6.79
N PRO A 22 6.85 -3.03 6.83
CA PRO A 22 5.43 -2.94 6.46
C PRO A 22 4.66 -1.85 7.23
N ALA A 23 5.15 -1.43 8.40
CA ALA A 23 4.55 -0.37 9.19
C ALA A 23 4.57 1.01 8.49
N VAL A 24 5.58 1.29 7.67
CA VAL A 24 5.69 2.57 6.94
C VAL A 24 4.67 2.61 5.79
N VAL A 25 4.57 1.51 5.05
CA VAL A 25 3.63 1.36 3.92
C VAL A 25 2.19 1.42 4.42
N GLN A 26 1.88 0.73 5.52
CA GLN A 26 0.56 0.76 6.14
C GLN A 26 0.19 2.17 6.64
N GLY A 27 1.15 2.95 7.13
CA GLY A 27 0.92 4.32 7.58
C GLY A 27 0.54 5.26 6.42
N GLU A 28 1.25 5.17 5.30
CA GLU A 28 0.99 5.98 4.11
C GLU A 28 -0.33 5.59 3.42
N LEU A 29 -0.64 4.29 3.30
CA LEU A 29 -1.92 3.81 2.77
C LEU A 29 -3.10 4.29 3.63
N ARG A 30 -2.99 4.19 4.95
CA ARG A 30 -4.03 4.69 5.87
C ARG A 30 -4.28 6.19 5.69
N ARG A 31 -3.23 6.97 5.43
CA ARG A 31 -3.36 8.41 5.18
C ARG A 31 -4.05 8.71 3.85
N LEU A 32 -3.83 7.88 2.82
CA LEU A 32 -4.54 7.98 1.56
C LEU A 32 -6.02 7.60 1.73
N GLU A 33 -6.33 6.54 2.48
CA GLU A 33 -7.71 6.15 2.81
C GLU A 33 -8.45 7.25 3.58
N GLU A 34 -7.79 7.90 4.54
CA GLU A 34 -8.37 9.04 5.28
C GLU A 34 -8.70 10.21 4.36
N ARG A 35 -7.86 10.47 3.35
CA ARG A 35 -8.09 11.53 2.36
C ARG A 35 -9.25 11.18 1.42
N LEU A 36 -9.35 9.92 1.01
CA LEU A 36 -10.46 9.42 0.20
C LEU A 36 -11.78 9.50 0.99
N ALA A 37 -11.77 9.05 2.25
CA ALA A 37 -12.93 9.13 3.14
C ALA A 37 -13.35 10.57 3.46
N ALA A 38 -12.39 11.50 3.51
CA ALA A 38 -12.65 12.94 3.65
C ALA A 38 -13.11 13.60 2.34
N GLY A 39 -13.13 12.89 1.21
CA GLY A 39 -13.46 13.43 -0.11
C GLY A 39 -12.43 14.43 -0.64
N LEU A 40 -11.19 14.39 -0.14
CA LEU A 40 -10.07 15.23 -0.58
C LEU A 40 -9.39 14.70 -1.85
N ILE A 41 -9.59 13.42 -2.14
CA ILE A 41 -9.15 12.73 -3.35
C ILE A 41 -10.29 11.84 -3.81
N ASP A 42 -10.38 11.60 -5.12
CA ASP A 42 -11.26 10.59 -5.68
C ASP A 42 -10.56 9.21 -5.74
N GLU A 43 -11.33 8.19 -6.11
CA GLU A 43 -10.84 6.81 -6.22
C GLU A 43 -9.72 6.69 -7.27
N GLU A 44 -9.79 7.45 -8.37
CA GLU A 44 -8.78 7.41 -9.43
C GLU A 44 -7.45 8.02 -8.97
N GLU A 45 -7.51 9.07 -8.16
CA GLU A 45 -6.34 9.68 -7.53
C GLU A 45 -5.76 8.81 -6.41
N PHE A 46 -6.61 8.07 -5.70
CA PHE A 46 -6.18 7.06 -4.74
C PHE A 46 -5.41 5.93 -5.44
N ASP A 47 -5.96 5.36 -6.52
CA ASP A 47 -5.33 4.29 -7.30
C ASP A 47 -3.96 4.73 -7.86
N ARG A 48 -3.88 5.94 -8.41
CA ARG A 48 -2.59 6.52 -8.86
C ARG A 48 -1.55 6.64 -7.74
N CYS A 49 -1.99 7.02 -6.53
CA CYS A 49 -1.11 7.14 -5.39
C CYS A 49 -0.67 5.78 -4.85
N GLU A 50 -1.56 4.78 -4.89
CA GLU A 50 -1.27 3.40 -4.52
C GLU A 50 -0.24 2.79 -5.47
N ASP A 51 -0.43 2.91 -6.79
CA ASP A 51 0.52 2.43 -7.79
C ASP A 51 1.91 3.06 -7.61
N ALA A 52 1.98 4.38 -7.45
CA ALA A 52 3.24 5.09 -7.24
C ALA A 52 3.96 4.67 -5.93
N LEU A 53 3.19 4.33 -4.88
CA LEU A 53 3.75 3.83 -3.62
C LEU A 53 4.33 2.42 -3.82
N LEU A 54 3.63 1.55 -4.53
CA LEU A 54 4.06 0.19 -4.84
C LEU A 54 5.31 0.19 -5.72
N ASP A 55 5.36 1.03 -6.75
CA ASP A 55 6.53 1.19 -7.63
C ASP A 55 7.77 1.61 -6.82
N ARG A 56 7.63 2.59 -5.93
CA ARG A 56 8.72 3.06 -5.08
C ARG A 56 9.25 1.96 -4.15
N LEU A 57 8.36 1.12 -3.61
CA LEU A 57 8.75 -0.01 -2.78
C LEU A 57 9.48 -1.09 -3.59
N GLU A 58 9.02 -1.35 -4.82
CA GLU A 58 9.69 -2.28 -5.73
C GLU A 58 11.09 -1.78 -6.12
N GLU A 59 11.24 -0.48 -6.40
CA GLU A 59 12.54 0.13 -6.66
C GLU A 59 13.49 -0.05 -5.48
N VAL A 60 13.09 0.35 -4.26
CA VAL A 60 13.92 0.21 -3.06
C VAL A 60 14.33 -1.25 -2.82
N ARG A 61 13.42 -2.21 -3.04
CA ARG A 61 13.70 -3.65 -2.98
C ARG A 61 14.77 -4.07 -3.99
N ARG A 62 14.68 -3.57 -5.23
CA ARG A 62 15.61 -3.89 -6.33
C ARG A 62 17.03 -3.41 -6.05
N TRP A 63 17.19 -2.29 -5.33
CA TRP A 63 18.49 -1.75 -4.94
C TRP A 63 19.08 -2.41 -3.68
N THR A 64 18.25 -2.95 -2.79
CA THR A 64 18.69 -3.46 -1.48
C THR A 64 19.08 -4.95 -1.50
N THR A 65 18.90 -5.65 -2.62
CA THR A 65 19.32 -7.05 -2.80
C THR A 65 20.43 -7.16 -3.87
N PRO A 66 21.72 -7.19 -3.51
CA PRO A 66 22.79 -7.70 -4.38
C PRO A 66 22.86 -9.23 -4.40
#